data_AF-A0A847DL22-F1
#
_entry.id   AF-A0A847DL22-F1
#
_cell.length_a   1.000
_cell.length_b   1.000
_cell.length_c   1.000
_cell.angle_alpha   90.00
_cell.angle_beta   90.00
_cell.angle_gamma   90.00
#
_symmetry.space_group_name_H-M   'P 1'
#
loop_
_entity.id
_entity.type
_entity.pdbx_description
1 polymer ?
#
loop_
_entity_poly.entity_id
_entity_poly.type
_entity_poly.pdbx_seq_one_letter_code
_entity_poly.pdbx_strand_id
1 'polypeptide(L)'
;MTKKIVFISFVIIFTFTLTILAIAEEKKTAFSMRDWMEKDNGFKTKLVNEFISVAKKNGVLIRLPVEYYVKEIDLLIQNSINNGNEHALDNSWAISFKTIAAMEGDWDNGKDKLLFAQELMGSELFKQFIKMYPDKYEKLFKQSKDINK
;
A
#
# COMPACT_ATOMS: atom_id res chain seq x y z
N MET A 1 -37.89 -12.62 -72.05
CA MET A 1 -37.51 -11.20 -72.18
C MET A 1 -37.56 -10.58 -70.80
N THR A 2 -36.38 -10.22 -70.31
CA THR A 2 -35.94 -9.54 -69.08
C THR A 2 -36.95 -8.80 -68.18
N LYS A 3 -36.84 -9.01 -66.85
CA LYS A 3 -36.77 -7.97 -65.78
C LYS A 3 -36.53 -8.66 -64.42
N LYS A 4 -35.26 -8.79 -64.01
CA LYS A 4 -34.56 -7.97 -62.99
C LYS A 4 -35.11 -8.14 -61.57
N ILE A 5 -34.50 -9.06 -60.83
CA ILE A 5 -34.57 -9.18 -59.37
C ILE A 5 -33.71 -8.05 -58.78
N VAL A 6 -34.32 -7.17 -58.00
CA VAL A 6 -33.64 -6.10 -57.26
C VAL A 6 -33.18 -6.68 -55.92
N PHE A 7 -31.87 -6.69 -55.72
CA PHE A 7 -31.18 -7.06 -54.48
C PHE A 7 -31.61 -6.11 -53.34
N ILE A 8 -32.16 -6.67 -52.28
CA ILE A 8 -32.48 -5.96 -51.04
C ILE A 8 -31.18 -5.87 -50.23
N SER A 9 -30.53 -4.71 -50.30
CA SER A 9 -29.52 -4.30 -49.32
C SER A 9 -30.21 -3.45 -48.26
N PHE A 10 -30.38 -3.97 -47.05
CA PHE A 10 -30.56 -3.10 -45.88
C PHE A 10 -29.73 -3.60 -44.70
N VAL A 11 -28.73 -2.78 -44.44
CA VAL A 11 -27.70 -2.80 -43.41
C VAL A 11 -28.34 -2.89 -42.01
N ILE A 12 -28.02 -3.94 -41.25
CA ILE A 12 -28.29 -3.99 -39.81
C ILE A 12 -27.17 -3.22 -39.11
N ILE A 13 -27.49 -2.02 -38.64
CA ILE A 13 -26.62 -1.17 -37.85
C ILE A 13 -26.52 -1.77 -36.44
N PHE A 14 -25.34 -2.29 -36.11
CA PHE A 14 -24.99 -2.84 -34.81
C PHE A 14 -24.48 -1.69 -33.92
N THR A 15 -25.38 -0.93 -33.31
CA THR A 15 -25.03 0.14 -32.35
C THR A 15 -24.93 -0.44 -30.95
N PHE A 16 -23.72 -0.89 -30.61
CA PHE A 16 -23.34 -1.28 -29.25
C PHE A 16 -22.98 0.00 -28.47
N THR A 17 -23.99 0.74 -27.99
CA THR A 17 -23.75 1.86 -27.06
C THR A 17 -23.65 1.33 -25.63
N LEU A 18 -22.45 0.86 -25.27
CA LEU A 18 -22.06 0.62 -23.88
C LEU A 18 -21.68 1.99 -23.27
N THR A 19 -22.69 2.71 -22.81
CA THR A 19 -22.49 3.89 -21.97
C THR A 19 -22.07 3.40 -20.59
N ILE A 20 -20.77 3.13 -20.41
CA ILE A 20 -20.21 3.02 -19.06
C ILE A 20 -20.13 4.44 -18.53
N LEU A 21 -21.19 4.83 -17.82
CA LEU A 21 -21.17 5.93 -16.89
C LEU A 21 -20.23 5.53 -15.75
N ALA A 22 -18.92 5.63 -15.99
CA ALA A 22 -17.93 5.55 -14.93
C ALA A 22 -18.03 6.86 -14.16
N ILE A 23 -18.96 6.89 -13.22
CA ILE A 23 -18.91 7.81 -12.10
C ILE A 23 -17.58 7.49 -11.41
N ALA A 24 -16.59 8.34 -11.65
CA ALA A 24 -15.40 8.39 -10.82
C ALA A 24 -15.88 8.78 -9.42
N GLU A 25 -16.20 7.78 -8.59
CA GLU A 25 -16.28 7.98 -7.16
C GLU A 25 -14.90 8.48 -6.73
N GLU A 26 -14.79 9.78 -6.45
CA GLU A 26 -13.70 10.31 -5.64
C GLU A 26 -13.77 9.60 -4.28
N LYS A 27 -13.04 8.48 -4.14
CA LYS A 27 -12.74 7.87 -2.85
C LYS A 27 -11.88 8.82 -2.04
N LYS A 28 -12.46 9.88 -1.49
CA LYS A 28 -11.87 10.54 -0.32
C LYS A 28 -12.05 9.61 0.87
N THR A 29 -10.97 9.32 1.59
CA THR A 29 -10.88 9.10 3.07
C THR A 29 -9.67 8.26 3.54
N ALA A 30 -8.61 8.08 2.74
CA ALA A 30 -7.34 7.65 3.34
C ALA A 30 -6.74 8.83 4.10
N PHE A 31 -6.66 8.75 5.44
CA PHE A 31 -5.87 9.69 6.23
C PHE A 31 -4.44 9.68 5.66
N SER A 32 -3.94 10.85 5.27
CA SER A 32 -2.65 10.97 4.57
C SER A 32 -1.51 11.26 5.54
N MET A 33 -0.27 11.17 5.06
CA MET A 33 0.89 11.66 5.82
C MET A 33 0.88 13.19 5.97
N ARG A 34 0.21 13.91 5.06
CA ARG A 34 -0.06 15.35 5.21
C ARG A 34 -1.03 15.62 6.37
N ASP A 35 -2.14 14.89 6.45
CA ASP A 35 -3.08 15.00 7.57
C ASP A 35 -2.42 14.66 8.92
N TRP A 36 -1.49 13.69 8.91
CA TRP A 36 -0.72 13.28 10.07
C TRP A 36 0.13 14.43 10.66
N MET A 37 0.71 15.28 9.81
CA MET A 37 1.52 16.42 10.25
C MET A 37 0.74 17.43 11.09
N GLU A 38 -0.56 17.55 10.83
CA GLU A 38 -1.43 18.50 11.52
C GLU A 38 -1.89 18.01 12.90
N LYS A 39 -1.59 16.76 13.28
CA LYS A 39 -2.06 16.16 14.52
C LYS A 39 -1.01 16.17 15.61
N ASP A 40 -1.48 16.30 16.84
CA ASP A 40 -0.63 16.18 18.02
C ASP A 40 -0.18 14.72 18.26
N ASN A 41 0.83 14.56 19.11
CA ASN A 41 1.40 13.25 19.44
C ASN A 41 0.41 12.32 20.13
N GLY A 42 -0.54 12.85 20.90
CA GLY A 42 -1.58 12.07 21.58
C GLY A 42 -2.54 11.44 20.59
N PHE A 43 -2.96 12.16 19.56
CA PHE A 43 -3.75 11.63 18.45
C PHE A 43 -2.98 10.55 17.69
N LYS A 44 -1.73 10.82 17.28
CA LYS A 44 -0.88 9.87 16.54
C LYS A 44 -0.72 8.54 17.28
N THR A 45 -0.41 8.62 18.58
CA THR A 45 -0.25 7.45 19.46
C THR A 45 -1.55 6.64 19.58
N LYS A 46 -2.69 7.32 19.77
CA LYS A 46 -4.01 6.64 19.82
C LYS A 46 -4.34 5.96 18.49
N LEU A 47 -4.12 6.64 17.37
CA LEU A 47 -4.41 6.12 16.04
C LEU A 47 -3.59 4.86 15.74
N VAL A 48 -2.29 4.88 16.03
CA VAL A 48 -1.42 3.70 15.85
C VAL A 48 -1.85 2.56 16.77
N ASN A 49 -2.17 2.83 18.04
CA ASN A 49 -2.69 1.83 18.97
C ASN A 49 -3.98 1.15 18.47
N GLU A 50 -4.93 1.93 17.97
CA GLU A 50 -6.18 1.41 17.40
C GLU A 50 -5.90 0.56 16.16
N PHE A 51 -4.99 1.01 15.30
CA PHE A 51 -4.60 0.25 14.11
C PHE A 51 -3.94 -1.08 14.46
N ILE A 52 -3.04 -1.10 15.44
CA ILE A 52 -2.44 -2.34 15.97
C ILE A 52 -3.52 -3.24 16.57
N SER A 53 -4.47 -2.68 17.30
CA SER A 53 -5.58 -3.43 17.89
C SER A 53 -6.48 -4.08 16.83
N VAL A 54 -6.75 -3.37 15.72
CA VAL A 54 -7.46 -3.91 14.57
C VAL A 54 -6.63 -4.98 13.86
N ALA A 55 -5.33 -4.77 13.66
CA ALA A 55 -4.44 -5.78 13.08
C ALA A 55 -4.44 -7.08 13.91
N LYS A 56 -4.38 -6.96 15.24
CA LYS A 56 -4.46 -8.09 16.18
C LYS A 56 -5.76 -8.86 16.07
N LYS A 57 -6.90 -8.17 15.96
CA LYS A 57 -8.22 -8.82 15.73
C LYS A 57 -8.25 -9.62 14.41
N ASN A 58 -7.41 -9.25 13.45
CA ASN A 58 -7.25 -9.95 12.17
C ASN A 58 -6.10 -10.96 12.15
N GLY A 59 -5.58 -11.36 13.33
CA GLY A 59 -4.53 -12.38 13.44
C GLY A 59 -3.12 -11.88 13.13
N VAL A 60 -2.89 -10.57 13.09
CA VAL A 60 -1.56 -9.98 12.91
C VAL A 60 -1.00 -9.54 14.26
N LEU A 61 0.18 -10.04 14.62
CA LEU A 61 0.93 -9.58 15.78
C LEU A 61 1.92 -8.50 15.37
N ILE A 62 1.96 -7.42 16.15
CA ILE A 62 2.90 -6.30 16.05
C ILE A 62 3.43 -6.09 17.46
N ARG A 63 4.75 -6.08 17.65
CA ARG A 63 5.41 -6.16 18.96
C ARG A 63 6.23 -4.93 19.29
N LEU A 64 6.67 -4.17 18.29
CA LEU A 64 7.39 -2.92 18.52
C LEU A 64 6.47 -1.89 19.20
N PRO A 65 7.04 -1.01 20.04
CA PRO A 65 6.25 -0.02 20.76
C PRO A 65 5.61 0.98 19.81
N VAL A 66 4.46 1.51 20.19
CA VAL A 66 3.70 2.47 19.36
C VAL A 66 4.52 3.71 19.01
N GLU A 67 5.30 4.19 19.98
CA GLU A 67 6.16 5.36 19.86
C GLU A 67 7.23 5.17 18.78
N TYR A 68 7.67 3.93 18.55
CA TYR A 68 8.59 3.61 17.47
C TYR A 68 7.97 3.94 16.12
N TYR A 69 6.74 3.49 15.88
CA TYR A 69 6.04 3.74 14.61
C TYR A 69 5.69 5.20 14.40
N VAL A 70 5.27 5.90 15.46
CA VAL A 70 5.02 7.34 15.39
C VAL A 70 6.29 8.08 14.93
N LYS A 71 7.43 7.75 15.55
CA LYS A 71 8.73 8.32 15.21
C LYS A 71 9.15 8.00 13.78
N GLU A 72 9.01 6.75 13.32
CA GLU A 72 9.40 6.36 11.96
C GLU A 72 8.53 7.05 10.89
N ILE A 73 7.23 7.25 11.15
CA ILE A 73 6.35 8.00 10.23
C ILE A 73 6.74 9.48 10.20
N ASP A 74 7.02 10.09 11.37
CA ASP A 74 7.49 11.48 11.44
C ASP A 74 8.82 11.65 10.70
N LEU A 75 9.76 10.70 10.82
CA LEU A 75 11.03 10.70 10.08
C LEU A 75 10.82 10.54 8.57
N LEU A 76 9.90 9.67 8.15
CA LEU A 76 9.56 9.49 6.73
C LEU A 76 9.05 10.80 6.12
N ILE A 77 8.16 11.51 6.84
CA ILE A 77 7.63 12.81 6.43
C ILE A 77 8.76 13.86 6.33
N GLN A 78 9.61 13.95 7.35
CA GLN A 78 10.76 14.87 7.34
C GLN A 78 11.67 14.60 6.15
N ASN A 79 11.94 13.33 5.85
CA ASN A 79 12.75 12.94 4.69
C ASN A 79 12.07 13.33 3.36
N SER A 80 10.75 13.17 3.24
CA SER A 80 10.01 13.62 2.05
C SER A 80 10.14 15.13 1.83
N ILE A 81 10.00 15.93 2.89
CA ILE A 81 10.13 17.40 2.83
C ILE A 81 11.57 17.79 2.46
N ASN A 82 12.57 17.23 3.14
CA ASN A 82 13.97 17.57 2.94
C ASN A 82 14.47 17.25 1.52
N ASN A 83 13.88 16.25 0.86
CA ASN A 83 14.22 15.86 -0.50
C ASN A 83 13.29 16.48 -1.57
N GLY A 84 12.40 17.42 -1.21
CA GLY A 84 11.47 18.07 -2.13
C GLY A 84 10.42 17.12 -2.73
N ASN A 85 10.19 15.96 -2.12
CA ASN A 85 9.22 14.96 -2.57
C ASN A 85 7.89 15.12 -1.83
N GLU A 86 7.28 16.30 -1.94
CA GLU A 86 6.05 16.62 -1.22
C GLU A 86 4.84 15.79 -1.68
N HIS A 87 4.84 15.32 -2.93
CA HIS A 87 3.79 14.43 -3.44
C HIS A 87 3.71 13.11 -2.65
N ALA A 88 4.82 12.66 -2.06
CA ALA A 88 4.79 11.48 -1.21
C ALA A 88 3.95 11.67 0.06
N LEU A 89 3.72 12.90 0.51
CA LEU A 89 2.94 13.21 1.71
C LEU A 89 1.44 12.92 1.54
N ASP A 90 0.96 12.82 0.30
CA ASP A 90 -0.44 12.54 0.01
C ASP A 90 -0.74 11.03 0.10
N ASN A 91 0.28 10.20 0.31
CA ASN A 91 0.13 8.76 0.53
C ASN A 91 -0.50 8.45 1.90
N SER A 92 -1.15 7.29 2.00
CA SER A 92 -1.76 6.82 3.25
C SER A 92 -0.72 6.51 4.32
N TRP A 93 -0.89 7.10 5.52
CA TRP A 93 -0.05 6.79 6.68
C TRP A 93 -0.08 5.29 7.04
N ALA A 94 -1.23 4.63 6.86
CA ALA A 94 -1.43 3.24 7.22
C ALA A 94 -0.64 2.30 6.29
N ILE A 95 -0.48 2.68 5.02
CA ILE A 95 0.39 1.97 4.08
C ILE A 95 1.85 2.14 4.52
N SER A 96 2.27 3.37 4.85
CA SER A 96 3.63 3.64 5.37
C SER A 96 3.92 2.84 6.63
N PHE A 97 3.00 2.85 7.61
CA PHE A 97 3.07 2.04 8.82
C PHE A 97 3.27 0.56 8.52
N LYS A 98 2.43 -0.01 7.65
CA LYS A 98 2.49 -1.43 7.30
C LYS A 98 3.81 -1.78 6.63
N THR A 99 4.30 -0.92 5.75
CA THR A 99 5.61 -1.09 5.09
C THR A 99 6.75 -1.05 6.10
N ILE A 100 6.75 -0.10 7.05
CA ILE A 100 7.73 -0.03 8.14
C ILE A 100 7.69 -1.32 8.96
N ALA A 101 6.51 -1.77 9.40
CA ALA A 101 6.35 -3.00 10.16
C ALA A 101 6.84 -4.24 9.39
N ALA A 102 6.64 -4.29 8.06
CA ALA A 102 7.17 -5.36 7.22
C ALA A 102 8.71 -5.32 7.10
N MET A 103 9.30 -4.13 6.91
CA MET A 103 10.75 -3.93 6.88
C MET A 103 11.41 -4.37 8.20
N GLU A 104 10.74 -4.12 9.32
CA GLU A 104 11.20 -4.55 10.64
C GLU A 104 11.03 -6.06 10.90
N GLY A 105 10.27 -6.76 10.06
CA GLY A 105 9.82 -8.13 10.33
C GLY A 105 8.90 -8.21 11.54
N ASP A 106 8.22 -7.12 11.86
CA ASP A 106 7.32 -7.05 13.00
C ASP A 106 5.85 -7.27 12.60
N TRP A 107 5.51 -7.13 11.32
CA TRP A 107 4.22 -7.59 10.79
C TRP A 107 4.18 -9.12 10.74
N ASP A 108 3.65 -9.74 11.78
CA ASP A 108 3.58 -11.20 11.89
C ASP A 108 2.15 -11.71 11.71
N ASN A 109 1.87 -12.20 10.51
CA ASN A 109 0.60 -12.79 10.11
C ASN A 109 0.73 -14.31 9.87
N GLY A 110 1.77 -14.94 10.42
CA GLY A 110 2.08 -16.35 10.20
C GLY A 110 2.71 -16.68 8.83
N LYS A 111 2.91 -15.69 7.95
CA LYS A 111 3.70 -15.88 6.72
C LYS A 111 5.19 -15.68 6.98
N ASP A 112 6.02 -16.19 6.07
CA ASP A 112 7.42 -15.80 5.99
C ASP A 112 7.54 -14.28 5.82
N LYS A 113 8.30 -13.65 6.73
CA LYS A 113 8.40 -12.19 6.84
C LYS A 113 9.15 -11.57 5.67
N LEU A 114 10.14 -12.26 5.12
CA LEU A 114 10.89 -11.78 3.96
C LEU A 114 9.99 -11.81 2.71
N LEU A 115 9.29 -12.92 2.49
CA LEU A 115 8.35 -13.06 1.38
C LEU A 115 7.23 -12.02 1.49
N PHE A 116 6.68 -11.83 2.68
CA PHE A 116 5.65 -10.82 2.90
C PHE A 116 6.15 -9.39 2.60
N ALA A 117 7.37 -9.04 3.03
CA ALA A 117 7.96 -7.73 2.71
C ALA A 117 8.15 -7.56 1.19
N GLN A 118 8.58 -8.61 0.50
CA GLN A 118 8.73 -8.59 -0.97
C GLN A 118 7.38 -8.47 -1.69
N GLU A 119 6.36 -9.22 -1.27
CA GLU A 119 4.99 -9.13 -1.79
C GLU A 119 4.40 -7.73 -1.61
N LEU A 120 4.59 -7.14 -0.43
CA LEU A 120 4.03 -5.83 -0.09
C LEU A 120 4.65 -4.69 -0.90
N MET A 121 5.97 -4.72 -1.10
CA MET A 121 6.72 -3.64 -1.77
C MET A 121 6.74 -3.80 -3.29
N GLY A 122 6.63 -5.02 -3.80
CA GLY A 122 6.94 -5.32 -5.19
C GLY A 122 8.44 -5.25 -5.49
N SER A 123 8.83 -5.69 -6.69
CA SER A 123 10.25 -5.93 -7.04
C SER A 123 11.14 -4.70 -6.92
N GLU A 124 10.68 -3.55 -7.41
CA GLU A 124 11.52 -2.35 -7.51
C GLU A 124 11.75 -1.69 -6.14
N LEU A 125 10.71 -1.53 -5.34
CA LEU A 125 10.86 -0.99 -3.98
C LEU A 125 11.62 -1.98 -3.08
N PHE A 126 11.44 -3.29 -3.26
CA PHE A 126 12.17 -4.27 -2.49
C PHE A 126 13.69 -4.26 -2.80
N LYS A 127 14.09 -4.08 -4.06
CA LYS A 127 15.50 -3.85 -4.42
C LYS A 127 16.07 -2.61 -3.73
N GLN A 128 15.31 -1.51 -3.68
CA GLN A 128 15.73 -0.31 -2.98
C GLN A 128 15.85 -0.55 -1.47
N PHE A 129 14.91 -1.28 -0.88
CA PHE A 129 14.95 -1.69 0.53
C PHE A 129 16.25 -2.42 0.87
N ILE A 130 16.65 -3.43 0.07
CA ILE A 130 17.90 -4.18 0.28
C ILE A 130 19.11 -3.24 0.28
N LYS A 131 19.13 -2.24 -0.62
CA LYS A 131 20.23 -1.28 -0.74
C LYS A 131 20.26 -0.28 0.42
N MET A 132 19.10 0.23 0.84
CA MET A 132 19.00 1.30 1.84
C MET A 132 19.07 0.78 3.28
N TYR A 133 18.62 -0.45 3.52
CA TYR A 133 18.51 -1.05 4.85
C TYR A 133 19.08 -2.48 4.87
N PRO A 134 20.38 -2.66 4.58
CA PRO A 134 20.99 -3.99 4.48
C PRO A 134 20.82 -4.81 5.77
N ASP A 135 20.94 -4.17 6.94
CA ASP A 135 20.80 -4.82 8.24
C ASP A 135 19.39 -5.38 8.48
N LYS A 136 18.36 -4.60 8.08
CA LYS A 136 16.95 -5.04 8.19
C LYS A 136 16.68 -6.21 7.25
N TYR A 137 17.20 -6.15 6.02
CA TYR A 137 17.12 -7.25 5.08
C TYR A 137 17.81 -8.52 5.62
N GLU A 138 19.02 -8.40 6.16
CA GLU A 138 19.77 -9.55 6.68
C GLU A 138 19.01 -10.22 7.84
N LYS A 139 18.41 -9.42 8.73
CA LYS A 139 17.52 -9.92 9.79
C LYS A 139 16.36 -10.74 9.22
N LEU A 140 15.64 -10.22 8.23
CA LEU A 140 14.53 -10.92 7.58
C LEU A 140 15.00 -12.21 6.89
N PHE A 141 16.15 -12.17 6.22
CA PHE A 141 16.72 -13.31 5.52
C PHE A 141 17.12 -14.44 6.47
N LYS A 142 17.73 -14.12 7.62
CA LYS A 142 18.04 -15.11 8.67
C LYS A 142 16.77 -15.75 9.21
N GLN A 143 15.75 -14.96 9.53
CA GLN A 143 14.46 -15.45 10.01
C GLN A 143 13.78 -16.40 9.01
N SER A 144 13.83 -16.08 7.72
CA SER A 144 13.28 -16.93 6.66
C SER A 144 13.99 -18.29 6.56
N LYS A 145 15.33 -18.31 6.72
CA LYS A 145 16.09 -19.57 6.69
C LYS A 145 15.73 -20.50 7.85
N ASP A 146 15.45 -19.96 9.02
CA ASP A 146 15.15 -20.77 10.20
C ASP A 146 13.72 -21.36 10.17
N ILE A 147 12.80 -20.78 9.38
CA ILE A 147 11.46 -21.35 9.14
C ILE A 147 11.52 -22.55 8.19
N ASN A 148 12.50 -22.59 7.28
CA ASN A 148 12.63 -23.61 6.25
C ASN A 148 13.57 -24.78 6.62
N LYS A 149 13.97 -24.87 7.89
CA LYS A 149 14.75 -25.99 8.45
C LYS A 149 13.82 -26.89 9.26
#